data_AF-A0A2S8B5U3-F1
#
_entry.id   AF-A0A2S8B5U3-F1
#
_cell.length_a   1.000
_cell.length_b   1.000
_cell.length_c   1.000
_cell.angle_alpha   90.00
_cell.angle_beta   90.00
_cell.angle_gamma   90.00
#
_symmetry.space_group_name_H-M   'P 1'
#
loop_
_entity.id
_entity.type
_entity.pdbx_description
1 polymer ?
#
loop_
_entity_poly.entity_id
_entity_poly.type
_entity_poly.pdbx_seq_one_letter_code
_entity_poly.pdbx_strand_id
1 'polypeptide(L)'
;MDRTTTNQLPGRDDDDRIVAAEYERLRTSPLFTRSPVLSRLLQFLVEHRLQGGRSAPKAYAIATEALGRNADFDPAVDSYPRVMVGRLRTLLDRYYAETAWVHRLRVPQGSYEIVVQRRASPPVRPTAGEDDAPAADASGKAASPSRPDGRTASARRSFGLRWRWIALIVALALAAGWWASTHWARLSHSAAQPVPLLEISMPQSGDTPISRALARALESRLRDGLRRFDLVDLRSAGPAAVAAPADYRLDASIVRTIDGPADITLVLNRTADQRTIWSQQFHLAESEMPGFAAIDPAIAQIAGDYGVIVRDQVQRRPDDFAPGYPCLAQFNRMRQMRSPQGARQVDACLRATLDRKANDPVALNALSLLRFSDWQARRDTPEGAKAFAEARALAFRAYENGAGTAAGQFAMARANFYGRNCAGGLAMGNGALRLNPYDADLSGFMGLFKLACGQSEEGGLLLQRSLDLDSSYPGVPAVTLAFVRSQAGDQEGAMAILARVPSPSKLEPQYLLIRSIVLARQGHLPEARVGWRRLLDYTKQPADAAPETVLRQFMITPAVIERAAAAVRESGIPSTAPRP
;
A
#
# COMPACT_ATOMS: atom_id res chain seq x y z
N MET A 1 65.82 -3.14 10.42
CA MET A 1 65.25 -3.83 11.60
C MET A 1 63.75 -3.77 11.49
N ASP A 2 63.11 -4.93 11.48
CA ASP A 2 61.66 -5.08 11.30
C ASP A 2 60.85 -4.59 12.49
N ARG A 3 59.63 -4.08 12.20
CA ARG A 3 58.43 -4.21 13.04
C ARG A 3 57.20 -3.67 12.31
N THR A 4 56.72 -4.46 11.37
CA THR A 4 55.33 -4.43 10.89
C THR A 4 54.37 -4.79 12.02
N THR A 5 53.80 -3.80 12.70
CA THR A 5 52.66 -4.03 13.60
C THR A 5 51.37 -4.01 12.78
N THR A 6 50.83 -5.19 12.54
CA THR A 6 49.57 -5.42 11.82
C THR A 6 48.42 -4.64 12.44
N ASN A 7 47.78 -3.77 11.65
CA ASN A 7 46.65 -2.95 12.10
C ASN A 7 45.36 -3.79 12.18
N GLN A 8 45.15 -4.45 13.32
CA GLN A 8 44.00 -5.33 13.57
C GLN A 8 42.78 -4.50 14.01
N LEU A 9 41.70 -4.53 13.24
CA LEU A 9 40.47 -3.73 13.43
C LEU A 9 39.72 -4.12 14.72
N PRO A 10 39.70 -3.30 15.79
CA PRO A 10 39.25 -3.73 17.12
C PRO A 10 37.74 -4.03 17.28
N GLY A 11 36.93 -3.86 16.23
CA GLY A 11 35.47 -4.05 16.28
C GLY A 11 34.97 -5.37 15.68
N ARG A 12 35.70 -5.99 14.73
CA ARG A 12 35.21 -7.16 14.01
C ARG A 12 35.32 -8.44 14.84
N ASP A 13 36.48 -8.65 15.47
CA ASP A 13 36.75 -9.85 16.26
C ASP A 13 35.84 -9.95 17.50
N ASP A 14 35.37 -8.80 18.03
CA ASP A 14 34.37 -8.72 19.10
C ASP A 14 32.95 -9.09 18.61
N ASP A 15 32.50 -8.49 17.49
CA ASP A 15 31.22 -8.85 16.87
C ASP A 15 31.17 -10.33 16.46
N ASP A 16 32.26 -10.88 15.93
CA ASP A 16 32.32 -12.27 15.46
C ASP A 16 32.24 -13.25 16.65
N ARG A 17 32.84 -12.90 17.80
CA ARG A 17 32.64 -13.63 19.06
C ARG A 17 31.21 -13.54 19.60
N ILE A 18 30.58 -12.37 19.51
CA ILE A 18 29.17 -12.18 19.89
C ILE A 18 28.24 -13.00 18.98
N VAL A 19 28.49 -13.02 17.67
CA VAL A 19 27.73 -13.79 16.68
C VAL A 19 27.79 -15.28 17.01
N ALA A 20 28.97 -15.83 17.29
CA ALA A 20 29.12 -17.22 17.71
C ALA A 20 28.36 -17.52 19.02
N ALA A 21 28.51 -16.67 20.05
CA ALA A 21 27.87 -16.88 21.36
C ALA A 21 26.33 -16.79 21.32
N GLU A 22 25.77 -15.87 20.53
CA GLU A 22 24.32 -15.80 20.32
C GLU A 22 23.79 -16.98 19.50
N TYR A 23 24.52 -17.43 18.47
CA TYR A 23 24.13 -18.58 17.66
C TYR A 23 24.00 -19.86 18.50
N GLU A 24 24.95 -20.11 19.42
CA GLU A 24 24.91 -21.24 20.35
C GLU A 24 23.66 -21.23 21.25
N ARG A 25 23.24 -20.04 21.72
CA ARG A 25 21.98 -19.87 22.48
C ARG A 25 20.74 -20.07 21.61
N LEU A 26 20.75 -19.56 20.39
CA LEU A 26 19.63 -19.67 19.45
C LEU A 26 19.42 -21.12 19.02
N ARG A 27 20.46 -21.84 18.59
CA ARG A 27 20.37 -23.23 18.09
C ARG A 27 19.88 -24.23 19.14
N THR A 28 20.09 -23.94 20.43
CA THR A 28 19.66 -24.78 21.56
C THR A 28 18.26 -24.41 22.07
N SER A 29 17.67 -23.31 21.60
CA SER A 29 16.35 -22.85 22.05
C SER A 29 15.20 -23.70 21.48
N PRO A 30 14.10 -23.91 22.23
CA PRO A 30 12.93 -24.66 21.74
C PRO A 30 12.31 -24.10 20.45
N LEU A 31 12.47 -22.81 20.17
CA LEU A 31 11.95 -22.16 18.96
C LEU A 31 12.70 -22.61 17.69
N PHE A 32 14.02 -22.80 17.78
CA PHE A 32 14.87 -23.23 16.66
C PHE A 32 14.95 -24.75 16.54
N THR A 33 14.98 -25.50 17.65
CA THR A 33 14.89 -26.97 17.61
C THR A 33 13.61 -27.45 16.92
N ARG A 34 12.51 -26.71 17.05
CA ARG A 34 11.21 -27.00 16.39
C ARG A 34 11.12 -26.48 14.94
N SER A 35 12.18 -25.86 14.39
CA SER A 35 12.20 -25.36 13.01
C SER A 35 13.50 -25.68 12.26
N PRO A 36 13.72 -26.94 11.83
CA PRO A 36 14.97 -27.38 11.21
C PRO A 36 15.40 -26.56 9.98
N VAL A 37 14.46 -26.05 9.19
CA VAL A 37 14.76 -25.23 8.00
C VAL A 37 15.25 -23.83 8.37
N LEU A 38 14.68 -23.21 9.41
CA LEU A 38 15.12 -21.90 9.89
C LEU A 38 16.44 -21.99 10.67
N SER A 39 16.71 -23.11 11.32
CA SER A 39 18.00 -23.41 11.96
C SER A 39 19.12 -23.57 10.93
N ARG A 40 18.93 -24.35 9.85
CA ARG A 40 19.88 -24.41 8.73
C ARG A 40 20.13 -23.05 8.09
N LEU A 41 19.07 -22.24 7.92
CA LEU A 41 19.21 -20.89 7.39
C LEU A 41 20.00 -19.96 8.32
N LEU A 42 19.74 -19.98 9.63
CA LEU A 42 20.51 -19.21 10.60
C LEU A 42 21.98 -19.63 10.62
N GLN A 43 22.23 -20.94 10.63
CA GLN A 43 23.57 -21.53 10.58
C GLN A 43 24.36 -20.98 9.38
N PHE A 44 23.81 -21.11 8.17
CA PHE A 44 24.46 -20.64 6.95
C PHE A 44 24.80 -19.14 6.99
N LEU A 45 23.88 -18.29 7.47
CA LEU A 45 24.13 -16.84 7.55
C LEU A 45 25.17 -16.47 8.62
N VAL A 46 25.25 -17.24 9.71
CA VAL A 46 26.26 -17.10 10.76
C VAL A 46 27.63 -17.55 10.24
N GLU A 47 27.72 -18.73 9.64
CA GLU A 47 28.95 -19.28 9.06
C GLU A 47 29.52 -18.33 7.98
N HIS A 48 28.67 -17.86 7.05
CA HIS A 48 29.08 -16.89 6.03
C HIS A 48 29.62 -15.58 6.62
N ARG A 49 29.09 -15.13 7.77
CA ARG A 49 29.57 -13.92 8.46
C ARG A 49 30.90 -14.15 9.18
N LEU A 50 31.09 -15.32 9.79
CA LEU A 50 32.31 -15.72 10.51
C LEU A 50 33.47 -16.11 9.57
N GLN A 51 33.19 -16.65 8.40
CA GLN A 51 34.19 -16.98 7.36
C GLN A 51 34.78 -15.75 6.64
N GLY A 52 34.53 -14.53 7.14
CA GLY A 52 35.12 -13.31 6.59
C GLY A 52 34.31 -12.63 5.47
N GLY A 53 33.10 -13.11 5.15
CA GLY A 53 32.21 -12.48 4.18
C GLY A 53 32.07 -10.98 4.45
N ARG A 54 32.35 -10.15 3.43
CA ARG A 54 32.28 -8.66 3.51
C ARG A 54 31.00 -8.08 2.92
N SER A 55 30.10 -8.94 2.46
CA SER A 55 28.84 -8.59 1.81
C SER A 55 27.79 -9.67 2.13
N ALA A 56 26.51 -9.33 2.05
CA ALA A 56 25.44 -10.29 2.28
C ALA A 56 25.47 -11.44 1.24
N PRO A 57 25.22 -12.70 1.65
CA PRO A 57 25.13 -13.82 0.72
C PRO A 57 23.99 -13.62 -0.28
N LYS A 58 24.19 -13.99 -1.55
CA LYS A 58 23.17 -13.82 -2.59
C LYS A 58 21.99 -14.77 -2.36
N ALA A 59 20.79 -14.36 -2.81
CA ALA A 59 19.57 -15.16 -2.68
C ALA A 59 19.68 -16.57 -3.30
N TYR A 60 20.46 -16.71 -4.38
CA TYR A 60 20.79 -17.99 -5.01
C TYR A 60 21.54 -18.93 -4.05
N ALA A 61 22.65 -18.48 -3.45
CA ALA A 61 23.45 -19.26 -2.50
C ALA A 61 22.62 -19.72 -1.29
N ILE A 62 21.77 -18.84 -0.75
CA ILE A 62 20.82 -19.18 0.32
C ILE A 62 19.84 -20.27 -0.12
N ALA A 63 19.37 -20.24 -1.38
CA ALA A 63 18.47 -21.24 -1.92
C ALA A 63 19.14 -22.61 -2.02
N THR A 64 20.31 -22.67 -2.64
CA THR A 64 21.02 -23.92 -2.96
C THR A 64 21.70 -24.53 -1.75
N GLU A 65 22.45 -23.74 -0.98
CA GLU A 65 23.34 -24.22 0.08
C GLU A 65 22.61 -24.35 1.44
N ALA A 66 21.76 -23.38 1.80
CA ALA A 66 21.07 -23.41 3.10
C ALA A 66 19.71 -24.11 3.05
N LEU A 67 18.94 -23.87 1.97
CA LEU A 67 17.54 -24.26 1.87
C LEU A 67 17.30 -25.53 1.04
N GLY A 68 18.29 -26.01 0.28
CA GLY A 68 18.22 -27.26 -0.49
C GLY A 68 17.39 -27.15 -1.78
N ARG A 69 17.46 -26.01 -2.47
CA ARG A 69 16.98 -25.88 -3.86
C ARG A 69 18.01 -26.41 -4.85
N ASN A 70 17.53 -26.83 -6.02
CA ASN A 70 18.35 -27.25 -7.15
C ASN A 70 19.10 -26.06 -7.78
N ALA A 71 20.14 -26.35 -8.59
CA ALA A 71 20.99 -25.35 -9.24
C ALA A 71 20.30 -24.57 -10.39
N ASP A 72 19.12 -25.01 -10.84
CA ASP A 72 18.25 -24.30 -11.79
C ASP A 72 17.40 -23.19 -11.13
N PHE A 73 17.60 -22.94 -9.84
CA PHE A 73 16.87 -21.92 -9.07
C PHE A 73 17.11 -20.49 -9.59
N ASP A 74 16.04 -19.84 -10.08
CA ASP A 74 16.04 -18.41 -10.41
C ASP A 74 15.51 -17.55 -9.23
N PRO A 75 16.36 -16.69 -8.60
CA PRO A 75 15.94 -15.80 -7.53
C PRO A 75 14.95 -14.71 -7.96
N ALA A 76 14.80 -14.41 -9.25
CA ALA A 76 13.79 -13.47 -9.75
C ALA A 76 12.39 -14.08 -9.66
N VAL A 77 12.24 -15.34 -10.08
CA VAL A 77 10.96 -16.06 -10.19
C VAL A 77 10.55 -16.72 -8.87
N ASP A 78 11.45 -17.42 -8.17
CA ASP A 78 11.13 -18.03 -6.87
C ASP A 78 11.52 -17.10 -5.70
N SER A 79 10.54 -16.82 -4.85
CA SER A 79 10.69 -15.99 -3.66
C SER A 79 11.04 -16.79 -2.39
N TYR A 80 11.20 -18.12 -2.49
CA TYR A 80 11.39 -19.01 -1.33
C TYR A 80 12.50 -18.56 -0.36
N PRO A 81 13.72 -18.16 -0.79
CA PRO A 81 14.74 -17.63 0.13
C PRO A 81 14.32 -16.32 0.81
N ARG A 82 13.67 -15.42 0.05
CA ARG A 82 13.15 -14.14 0.57
C ARG A 82 12.11 -14.38 1.68
N VAL A 83 11.21 -15.34 1.47
CA VAL A 83 10.18 -15.76 2.44
C VAL A 83 10.80 -16.41 3.67
N MET A 84 11.76 -17.33 3.50
CA MET A 84 12.38 -18.03 4.63
C MET A 84 13.25 -17.11 5.49
N VAL A 85 13.98 -16.15 4.89
CA VAL A 85 14.68 -15.10 5.67
C VAL A 85 13.67 -14.18 6.36
N GLY A 86 12.53 -13.87 5.74
CA GLY A 86 11.42 -13.18 6.40
C GLY A 86 10.95 -13.88 7.68
N ARG A 87 10.73 -15.21 7.60
CA ARG A 87 10.36 -16.04 8.76
C ARG A 87 11.46 -16.12 9.81
N LEU A 88 12.75 -16.16 9.41
CA LEU A 88 13.87 -16.12 10.34
C LEU A 88 13.90 -14.81 11.15
N ARG A 89 13.65 -13.65 10.52
CA ARG A 89 13.54 -12.36 11.23
C ARG A 89 12.47 -12.43 12.32
N THR A 90 11.26 -12.91 11.99
CA THR A 90 10.17 -13.06 12.95
C THR A 90 10.51 -14.02 14.10
N LEU A 91 11.24 -15.12 13.82
CA LEU A 91 11.64 -16.08 14.86
C LEU A 91 12.71 -15.50 15.80
N LEU A 92 13.68 -14.75 15.27
CA LEU A 92 14.67 -14.01 16.06
C LEU A 92 14.01 -12.94 16.93
N ASP A 93 13.13 -12.10 16.36
CA ASP A 93 12.42 -11.06 17.12
C ASP A 93 11.54 -11.67 18.22
N ARG A 94 10.91 -12.82 17.98
CA ARG A 94 10.18 -13.57 19.03
C ARG A 94 11.11 -14.05 20.15
N TYR A 95 12.21 -14.71 19.81
CA TYR A 95 13.18 -15.20 20.79
C TYR A 95 13.71 -14.07 21.69
N TYR A 96 14.07 -12.93 21.09
CA TYR A 96 14.60 -11.76 21.81
C TYR A 96 13.52 -10.84 22.44
N ALA A 97 12.23 -11.11 22.21
CA ALA A 97 11.14 -10.58 23.04
C ALA A 97 10.89 -11.47 24.27
N GLU A 98 11.11 -12.77 24.14
CA GLU A 98 10.94 -13.75 25.21
C GLU A 98 12.19 -13.91 26.11
N THR A 99 13.38 -13.51 25.64
CA THR A 99 14.68 -13.65 26.33
C THR A 99 15.32 -12.29 26.60
N ALA A 100 15.89 -12.07 27.80
CA ALA A 100 16.62 -10.84 28.11
C ALA A 100 18.00 -10.83 27.43
N TRP A 101 18.40 -9.69 26.83
CA TRP A 101 19.61 -9.59 26.02
C TRP A 101 20.34 -8.25 26.16
N VAL A 102 21.67 -8.33 26.05
CA VAL A 102 22.60 -7.17 25.90
C VAL A 102 22.99 -7.03 24.42
N HIS A 103 23.18 -8.16 23.75
CA HIS A 103 23.43 -8.27 22.32
C HIS A 103 22.34 -9.16 21.70
N ARG A 104 21.94 -8.89 20.46
CA ARG A 104 21.06 -9.79 19.71
C ARG A 104 21.43 -9.87 18.24
N LEU A 105 21.17 -11.02 17.62
CA LEU A 105 21.30 -11.17 16.17
C LEU A 105 20.05 -10.65 15.46
N ARG A 106 20.26 -9.93 14.36
CA ARG A 106 19.21 -9.46 13.46
C ARG A 106 19.65 -9.63 12.01
N VAL A 107 18.69 -9.92 11.13
CA VAL A 107 18.87 -9.78 9.67
C VAL A 107 18.11 -8.52 9.22
N PRO A 108 18.76 -7.44 8.75
CA PRO A 108 18.08 -6.22 8.32
C PRO A 108 17.12 -6.48 7.14
N GLN A 109 16.10 -5.64 6.97
CA GLN A 109 15.21 -5.74 5.81
C GLN A 109 16.00 -5.38 4.53
N GLY A 110 15.77 -6.10 3.43
CA GLY A 110 16.52 -5.93 2.18
C GLY A 110 17.94 -6.51 2.16
N SER A 111 18.51 -6.87 3.32
CA SER A 111 19.79 -7.57 3.44
C SER A 111 19.60 -9.04 3.82
N TYR A 112 20.62 -9.86 3.56
CA TYR A 112 20.76 -11.23 4.06
C TYR A 112 21.90 -11.37 5.08
N GLU A 113 22.51 -10.27 5.51
CA GLU A 113 23.60 -10.27 6.49
C GLU A 113 23.08 -10.39 7.93
N ILE A 114 23.81 -11.13 8.77
CA ILE A 114 23.62 -11.14 10.23
C ILE A 114 24.38 -9.97 10.84
N VAL A 115 23.68 -9.11 11.57
CA VAL A 115 24.26 -7.97 12.29
C VAL A 115 23.99 -8.10 13.79
N VAL A 116 24.94 -7.65 14.61
CA VAL A 116 24.81 -7.55 16.07
C VAL A 116 24.12 -6.24 16.42
N GLN A 117 23.02 -6.30 17.16
CA GLN A 117 22.42 -5.12 17.80
C GLN A 117 22.76 -5.12 19.30
N ARG A 118 23.44 -4.07 19.76
CA ARG A 118 23.85 -3.87 21.16
C ARG A 118 22.85 -3.00 21.93
N ARG A 119 22.72 -3.20 23.25
CA ARG A 119 21.90 -2.40 24.19
C ARG A 119 22.70 -2.18 25.49
N ALA A 120 22.56 -0.99 26.09
CA ALA A 120 23.36 -0.59 27.26
C ALA A 120 23.13 -1.42 28.55
N SER A 121 21.94 -2.00 28.74
CA SER A 121 21.63 -2.96 29.82
C SER A 121 20.39 -3.80 29.47
N PRO A 122 20.28 -5.05 29.96
CA PRO A 122 19.09 -5.89 29.77
C PRO A 122 17.99 -5.52 30.79
N PRO A 123 16.70 -5.56 30.41
CA PRO A 123 15.60 -5.28 31.34
C PRO A 123 15.38 -6.45 32.31
N VAL A 124 15.24 -6.14 33.60
CA VAL A 124 14.85 -7.11 34.64
C VAL A 124 13.37 -7.46 34.46
N ARG A 125 13.04 -8.76 34.39
CA ARG A 125 11.65 -9.23 34.45
C ARG A 125 11.19 -9.34 35.91
N PRO A 126 9.94 -8.94 36.24
CA PRO A 126 9.31 -9.35 37.49
C PRO A 126 9.01 -10.85 37.42
N THR A 127 9.44 -11.61 38.42
CA THR A 127 8.99 -12.99 38.64
C THR A 127 7.60 -12.97 39.25
N ALA A 128 6.63 -13.63 38.62
CA ALA A 128 5.38 -13.97 39.28
C ALA A 128 5.70 -15.03 40.35
N GLY A 129 5.28 -14.79 41.59
CA GLY A 129 5.25 -15.79 42.65
C GLY A 129 3.82 -16.23 42.87
N GLU A 130 3.60 -17.54 42.91
CA GLU A 130 2.35 -18.13 43.37
C GLU A 130 2.23 -17.95 44.89
N ASP A 131 1.02 -17.63 45.36
CA ASP A 131 0.69 -17.68 46.79
C ASP A 131 0.57 -19.13 47.23
N ASP A 132 1.29 -19.53 48.28
CA ASP A 132 0.75 -20.43 49.30
C ASP A 132 1.50 -20.26 50.63
N ALA A 133 0.73 -20.16 51.71
CA ALA A 133 1.16 -20.23 53.11
C ALA A 133 0.93 -21.68 53.62
N PRO A 134 1.21 -22.09 54.90
CA PRO A 134 1.53 -21.27 56.08
C PRO A 134 2.56 -21.91 57.06
N ALA A 135 2.55 -21.41 58.31
CA ALA A 135 3.11 -21.99 59.54
C ALA A 135 4.66 -22.10 59.62
N ALA A 136 5.39 -21.63 60.63
CA ALA A 136 5.22 -21.39 62.07
C ALA A 136 6.10 -22.34 62.91
N ASP A 137 6.76 -21.73 63.90
CA ASP A 137 7.40 -22.28 65.09
C ASP A 137 8.70 -23.12 65.03
N ALA A 138 9.67 -22.59 65.81
CA ALA A 138 10.45 -23.29 66.85
C ALA A 138 11.49 -24.38 66.48
N SER A 139 12.60 -24.56 67.22
CA SER A 139 13.25 -23.71 68.25
C SER A 139 14.61 -24.31 68.65
N GLY A 140 15.57 -23.45 69.05
CA GLY A 140 16.72 -23.82 69.89
C GLY A 140 17.87 -24.57 69.19
N LYS A 141 19.08 -24.67 69.76
CA LYS A 141 19.65 -24.28 71.07
C LYS A 141 21.16 -24.00 70.86
N ALA A 142 21.96 -23.44 71.77
CA ALA A 142 21.78 -22.49 72.88
C ALA A 142 23.18 -22.31 73.54
N ALA A 143 23.50 -21.13 74.09
CA ALA A 143 24.49 -21.01 75.18
C ALA A 143 24.27 -19.70 75.99
N SER A 144 23.82 -19.88 77.22
CA SER A 144 23.68 -18.91 78.33
C SER A 144 25.06 -18.40 78.88
N PRO A 145 25.12 -17.54 79.92
CA PRO A 145 24.36 -16.29 80.16
C PRO A 145 25.21 -15.16 80.83
N SER A 146 24.69 -13.93 80.93
CA SER A 146 24.74 -13.12 82.18
C SER A 146 23.92 -11.82 82.08
N ARG A 147 23.35 -11.41 83.23
CA ARG A 147 22.53 -10.21 83.54
C ARG A 147 22.82 -9.84 85.02
N PRO A 148 22.28 -8.76 85.64
CA PRO A 148 21.34 -7.73 85.16
C PRO A 148 21.99 -6.31 85.17
N ASP A 149 21.32 -5.15 85.11
CA ASP A 149 19.91 -4.76 84.89
C ASP A 149 19.87 -3.50 83.98
N GLY A 150 18.80 -2.69 84.01
CA GLY A 150 18.75 -1.35 83.39
C GLY A 150 17.39 -0.99 82.77
N ARG A 151 16.35 -0.92 83.60
CA ARG A 151 14.95 -0.52 83.29
C ARG A 151 14.70 0.51 82.15
N THR A 152 13.53 0.30 81.52
CA THR A 152 12.57 1.27 80.93
C THR A 152 12.81 1.93 79.55
N ALA A 153 12.08 1.37 78.58
CA ALA A 153 11.49 1.98 77.38
C ALA A 153 10.97 3.43 77.56
N SER A 154 10.85 4.28 76.53
CA SER A 154 9.96 4.06 75.38
C SER A 154 9.95 5.23 74.36
N ALA A 155 9.20 5.04 73.27
CA ALA A 155 8.59 6.08 72.43
C ALA A 155 9.48 7.05 71.60
N ARG A 156 9.87 6.61 70.38
CA ARG A 156 9.96 7.49 69.17
C ARG A 156 10.03 6.72 67.84
N ARG A 157 8.93 6.09 67.41
CA ARG A 157 8.78 5.51 66.05
C ARG A 157 7.35 5.66 65.48
N SER A 158 6.90 6.89 65.29
CA SER A 158 5.62 7.21 64.60
C SER A 158 5.75 8.19 63.42
N PHE A 159 6.97 8.61 63.07
CA PHE A 159 7.22 9.51 61.92
C PHE A 159 7.44 8.75 60.59
N GLY A 160 8.14 7.60 60.63
CA GLY A 160 8.54 6.88 59.43
C GLY A 160 7.42 6.17 58.65
N LEU A 161 6.28 5.87 59.29
CA LEU A 161 5.19 5.13 58.63
C LEU A 161 4.31 6.05 57.77
N ARG A 162 4.02 7.28 58.23
CA ARG A 162 3.23 8.26 57.47
C ARG A 162 3.94 8.68 56.18
N TRP A 163 5.25 8.92 56.23
CA TRP A 163 6.06 9.23 55.05
C TRP A 163 6.13 8.08 54.04
N ARG A 164 6.12 6.81 54.49
CA ARG A 164 6.05 5.64 53.60
C ARG A 164 4.73 5.56 52.83
N TRP A 165 3.60 5.84 53.48
CA TRP A 165 2.31 5.90 52.79
C TRP A 165 2.21 7.07 51.80
N ILE A 166 2.74 8.24 52.17
CA ILE A 166 2.81 9.39 51.24
C ILE A 166 3.69 9.05 50.02
N ALA A 167 4.87 8.46 50.24
CA ALA A 167 5.75 8.04 49.14
C ALA A 167 5.10 6.99 48.23
N LEU A 168 4.35 6.03 48.79
CA LEU A 168 3.62 5.03 48.01
C LEU A 168 2.50 5.67 47.17
N ILE A 169 1.72 6.59 47.74
CA ILE A 169 0.64 7.31 47.04
C ILE A 169 1.22 8.19 45.93
N VAL A 170 2.33 8.89 46.19
CA VAL A 170 3.04 9.68 45.18
C VAL A 170 3.60 8.79 44.07
N ALA A 171 4.19 7.64 44.39
CA ALA A 171 4.67 6.69 43.40
C ALA A 171 3.54 6.10 42.54
N LEU A 172 2.39 5.77 43.14
CA LEU A 172 1.19 5.33 42.42
C LEU A 172 0.60 6.43 41.56
N ALA A 173 0.54 7.67 42.04
CA ALA A 173 0.06 8.82 41.26
C ALA A 173 1.00 9.14 40.09
N LEU A 174 2.32 9.04 40.28
CA LEU A 174 3.30 9.19 39.20
C LEU A 174 3.24 8.03 38.20
N ALA A 175 3.06 6.78 38.65
CA ALA A 175 2.90 5.62 37.79
C ALA A 175 1.59 5.67 37.00
N ALA A 176 0.48 6.04 37.64
CA ALA A 176 -0.81 6.27 37.00
C ALA A 176 -0.76 7.47 36.03
N GLY A 177 -0.08 8.56 36.41
CA GLY A 177 0.13 9.73 35.55
C GLY A 177 1.05 9.45 34.35
N TRP A 178 2.03 8.56 34.49
CA TRP A 178 2.91 8.12 33.40
C TRP A 178 2.24 7.08 32.49
N TRP A 179 1.49 6.14 33.06
CA TRP A 179 0.65 5.22 32.30
C TRP A 179 -0.44 5.98 31.53
N ALA A 180 -1.12 6.92 32.21
CA ALA A 180 -2.03 7.85 31.59
C ALA A 180 -1.31 8.67 30.52
N SER A 181 -0.16 9.31 30.75
CA SER A 181 0.48 10.11 29.70
C SER A 181 0.92 9.29 28.47
N THR A 182 1.38 8.05 28.66
CA THR A 182 1.83 7.17 27.56
C THR A 182 0.68 6.48 26.82
N HIS A 183 -0.47 6.24 27.46
CA HIS A 183 -1.67 5.72 26.81
C HIS A 183 -2.55 6.85 26.27
N TRP A 184 -2.65 7.97 26.97
CA TRP A 184 -3.26 9.22 26.49
C TRP A 184 -2.50 9.72 25.27
N ALA A 185 -1.16 9.72 25.20
CA ALA A 185 -0.45 10.05 23.95
C ALA A 185 -0.74 9.10 22.76
N ARG A 186 -1.37 7.93 22.98
CA ARG A 186 -1.84 7.00 21.94
C ARG A 186 -3.35 7.09 21.68
N LEU A 187 -4.13 7.56 22.65
CA LEU A 187 -5.59 7.71 22.62
C LEU A 187 -6.02 9.17 22.33
N SER A 188 -5.17 10.14 22.59
CA SER A 188 -5.36 11.56 22.34
C SER A 188 -5.14 11.84 20.87
N HIS A 189 -6.20 11.61 20.09
CA HIS A 189 -6.41 12.26 18.80
C HIS A 189 -5.15 12.34 17.93
N SER A 190 -4.55 11.18 17.62
CA SER A 190 -3.72 11.07 16.41
C SER A 190 -4.63 11.47 15.25
N ALA A 191 -4.50 12.72 14.81
CA ALA A 191 -5.25 13.28 13.71
C ALA A 191 -5.08 12.39 12.47
N ALA A 192 -6.05 12.42 11.56
CA ALA A 192 -5.89 11.72 10.28
C ALA A 192 -4.59 12.22 9.62
N GLN A 193 -3.71 11.30 9.24
CA GLN A 193 -2.43 11.67 8.63
C GLN A 193 -2.72 12.47 7.34
N PRO A 194 -2.10 13.65 7.17
CA PRO A 194 -2.36 14.50 6.02
C PRO A 194 -1.92 13.82 4.72
N VAL A 195 -2.45 14.31 3.61
CA VAL A 195 -1.90 13.99 2.29
C VAL A 195 -0.48 14.56 2.17
N PRO A 196 0.41 13.93 1.40
CA PRO A 196 1.79 14.38 1.28
C PRO A 196 1.86 15.74 0.59
N LEU A 197 2.75 16.60 1.09
CA LEU A 197 2.98 17.92 0.55
C LEU A 197 4.00 17.86 -0.60
N LEU A 198 3.58 18.29 -1.78
CA LEU A 198 4.42 18.41 -2.97
C LEU A 198 4.81 19.87 -3.20
N GLU A 199 6.11 20.11 -3.28
CA GLU A 199 6.69 21.38 -3.74
C GLU A 199 7.04 21.27 -5.24
N ILE A 200 6.69 22.29 -6.01
CA ILE A 200 7.08 22.42 -7.42
C ILE A 200 8.09 23.55 -7.49
N SER A 201 9.29 23.24 -7.95
CA SER A 201 10.37 24.21 -8.12
C SER A 201 10.22 24.98 -9.43
N MET A 202 10.72 26.23 -9.47
CA MET A 202 10.77 27.02 -10.71
C MET A 202 11.51 26.23 -11.80
N PRO A 203 10.93 26.03 -13.00
CA PRO A 203 11.60 25.27 -14.04
C PRO A 203 12.89 25.94 -14.50
N GLN A 204 14.00 25.19 -14.49
CA GLN A 204 15.29 25.67 -14.98
C GLN A 204 15.20 25.94 -16.49
N SER A 205 15.69 27.09 -16.93
CA SER A 205 15.62 27.53 -18.33
C SER A 205 16.75 28.51 -18.65
N GLY A 206 17.04 28.71 -19.94
CA GLY A 206 18.04 29.69 -20.39
C GLY A 206 17.60 31.15 -20.24
N ASP A 207 18.55 32.07 -20.37
CA ASP A 207 18.38 33.49 -20.01
C ASP A 207 17.61 34.37 -21.02
N THR A 208 16.98 33.78 -22.04
CA THR A 208 16.17 34.56 -22.99
C THR A 208 14.79 34.90 -22.39
N PRO A 209 14.16 36.03 -22.77
CA PRO A 209 12.79 36.34 -22.34
C PRO A 209 11.79 35.24 -22.70
N ILE A 210 11.94 34.62 -23.87
CA ILE A 210 11.10 33.51 -24.36
C ILE A 210 11.27 32.27 -23.46
N SER A 211 12.50 31.88 -23.17
CA SER A 211 12.81 30.74 -22.30
C SER A 211 12.21 30.92 -20.89
N ARG A 212 12.32 32.11 -20.29
CA ARG A 212 11.70 32.43 -19.00
C ARG A 212 10.16 32.44 -19.07
N ALA A 213 9.57 32.87 -20.19
CA ALA A 213 8.11 32.83 -20.36
C ALA A 213 7.59 31.39 -20.46
N LEU A 214 8.29 30.54 -21.24
CA LEU A 214 7.98 29.10 -21.35
C LEU A 214 8.13 28.37 -20.02
N ALA A 215 9.18 28.68 -19.23
CA ALA A 215 9.35 28.11 -17.88
C ALA A 215 8.18 28.44 -16.94
N ARG A 216 7.66 29.68 -16.96
CA ARG A 216 6.47 30.08 -16.17
C ARG A 216 5.19 29.39 -16.66
N ALA A 217 5.04 29.21 -17.98
CA ALA A 217 3.89 28.52 -18.54
C ALA A 217 3.91 27.01 -18.19
N LEU A 218 5.08 26.38 -18.23
CA LEU A 218 5.31 25.00 -17.77
C LEU A 218 4.99 24.85 -16.27
N GLU A 219 5.49 25.75 -15.43
CA GLU A 219 5.18 25.78 -13.99
C GLU A 219 3.67 25.92 -13.75
N SER A 220 3.01 26.83 -14.47
CA SER A 220 1.57 27.06 -14.40
C SER A 220 0.77 25.81 -14.79
N ARG A 221 1.17 25.09 -15.85
CA ARG A 221 0.54 23.82 -16.26
C ARG A 221 0.68 22.75 -15.18
N LEU A 222 1.88 22.58 -14.64
CA LEU A 222 2.16 21.63 -13.54
C LEU A 222 1.34 21.96 -12.29
N ARG A 223 1.30 23.23 -11.86
CA ARG A 223 0.51 23.68 -10.71
C ARG A 223 -0.99 23.51 -10.93
N ASP A 224 -1.54 23.85 -12.10
CA ASP A 224 -2.97 23.70 -12.36
C ASP A 224 -3.40 22.23 -12.47
N GLY A 225 -2.54 21.35 -13.00
CA GLY A 225 -2.83 19.92 -13.05
C GLY A 225 -2.74 19.24 -11.68
N LEU A 226 -1.60 19.39 -11.00
CA LEU A 226 -1.34 18.67 -9.75
C LEU A 226 -2.27 19.09 -8.60
N ARG A 227 -2.72 20.36 -8.55
CA ARG A 227 -3.68 20.84 -7.51
C ARG A 227 -5.08 20.23 -7.58
N ARG A 228 -5.39 19.45 -8.62
CA ARG A 228 -6.73 18.87 -8.85
C ARG A 228 -6.86 17.44 -8.31
N PHE A 229 -5.78 16.87 -7.80
CA PHE A 229 -5.75 15.53 -7.23
C PHE A 229 -5.95 15.58 -5.73
N ASP A 230 -6.87 14.74 -5.23
CA ASP A 230 -7.24 14.67 -3.81
C ASP A 230 -6.19 13.93 -2.93
N LEU A 231 -5.10 13.42 -3.51
CA LEU A 231 -4.09 12.60 -2.85
C LEU A 231 -2.73 13.29 -2.67
N VAL A 232 -2.62 14.56 -3.03
CA VAL A 232 -1.40 15.39 -2.93
C VAL A 232 -1.81 16.82 -2.62
N ASP A 233 -1.26 17.42 -1.55
CA ASP A 233 -1.39 18.86 -1.33
C ASP A 233 -0.25 19.59 -2.05
N LEU A 234 -0.54 20.72 -2.70
CA LEU A 234 0.50 21.60 -3.25
C LEU A 234 0.89 22.70 -2.27
N ARG A 235 2.19 22.98 -2.20
CA ARG A 235 2.71 24.16 -1.51
C ARG A 235 2.36 25.45 -2.26
N SER A 236 1.49 26.25 -1.66
CA SER A 236 1.37 27.69 -1.97
C SER A 236 2.68 28.41 -1.64
N ALA A 237 3.06 29.38 -2.49
CA ALA A 237 4.26 30.17 -2.25
C ALA A 237 4.10 31.02 -0.97
N GLY A 238 5.05 30.85 -0.04
CA GLY A 238 5.13 31.61 1.21
C GLY A 238 6.60 31.80 1.61
N PRO A 239 6.90 32.61 2.65
CA PRO A 239 8.29 32.89 3.03
C PRO A 239 9.04 31.61 3.43
N ALA A 240 10.12 31.30 2.71
CA ALA A 240 10.85 30.03 2.86
C ALA A 240 11.45 29.80 4.27
N ALA A 241 11.59 30.86 5.07
CA ALA A 241 12.23 30.81 6.38
C ALA A 241 11.45 30.09 7.50
N VAL A 242 10.17 29.73 7.28
CA VAL A 242 9.29 29.16 8.34
C VAL A 242 8.54 27.89 7.89
N ALA A 243 8.72 27.45 6.64
CA ALA A 243 8.02 26.27 6.12
C ALA A 243 8.66 24.96 6.62
N ALA A 244 7.83 24.02 7.08
CA ALA A 244 8.25 22.62 7.23
C ALA A 244 8.80 22.06 5.90
N PRO A 245 9.66 21.03 5.87
CA PRO A 245 10.02 20.38 4.61
C PRO A 245 8.78 19.80 3.91
N ALA A 246 8.69 19.95 2.59
CA ALA A 246 7.72 19.20 1.79
C ALA A 246 8.11 17.71 1.77
N ASP A 247 7.18 16.77 1.57
CA ASP A 247 7.48 15.34 1.47
C ASP A 247 8.17 15.00 0.14
N TYR A 248 7.77 15.70 -0.93
CA TYR A 248 8.30 15.54 -2.28
C TYR A 248 8.59 16.90 -2.92
N ARG A 249 9.57 16.92 -3.82
CA ARG A 249 9.91 18.05 -4.69
C ARG A 249 9.87 17.60 -6.15
N LEU A 250 9.10 18.29 -6.98
CA LEU A 250 9.13 18.15 -8.42
C LEU A 250 10.05 19.23 -8.99
N ASP A 251 11.23 18.81 -9.43
CA ASP A 251 12.14 19.63 -10.21
C ASP A 251 11.76 19.53 -11.69
N ALA A 252 11.84 20.65 -12.39
CA ALA A 252 11.58 20.73 -13.82
C ALA A 252 12.70 21.51 -14.52
N SER A 253 12.99 21.16 -15.75
CA SER A 253 13.84 21.95 -16.65
C SER A 253 13.24 21.98 -18.06
N ILE A 254 13.52 23.06 -18.78
CA ILE A 254 13.15 23.24 -20.19
C ILE A 254 14.33 23.80 -20.97
N VAL A 255 14.82 23.01 -21.93
CA VAL A 255 15.92 23.35 -22.83
C VAL A 255 15.34 23.52 -24.22
N ARG A 256 15.44 24.74 -24.78
CA ARG A 256 14.98 25.00 -26.15
C ARG A 256 16.14 24.89 -27.12
N THR A 257 15.94 24.15 -28.19
CA THR A 257 16.86 24.12 -29.33
C THR A 257 16.82 25.46 -30.09
N ILE A 258 17.82 25.68 -30.95
CA ILE A 258 17.88 26.90 -31.80
C ILE A 258 16.70 26.91 -32.79
N ASP A 259 16.33 25.75 -33.32
CA ASP A 259 15.38 25.57 -34.41
C ASP A 259 13.90 25.48 -33.97
N GLY A 260 13.58 25.75 -32.70
CA GLY A 260 12.20 25.80 -32.19
C GLY A 260 11.82 24.80 -31.09
N PRO A 261 12.01 23.48 -31.26
CA PRO A 261 11.52 22.48 -30.31
C PRO A 261 12.21 22.54 -28.94
N ALA A 262 11.53 22.02 -27.92
CA ALA A 262 11.99 22.03 -26.53
C ALA A 262 12.01 20.64 -25.89
N ASP A 263 13.07 20.38 -25.14
CA ASP A 263 13.18 19.24 -24.25
C ASP A 263 12.76 19.65 -22.84
N ILE A 264 11.80 18.94 -22.26
CA ILE A 264 11.36 19.12 -20.87
C ILE A 264 11.77 17.89 -20.07
N THR A 265 12.48 18.08 -18.97
CA THR A 265 12.79 17.00 -18.03
C THR A 265 12.10 17.29 -16.70
N LEU A 266 11.31 16.32 -16.23
CA LEU A 266 10.64 16.33 -14.94
C LEU A 266 11.29 15.30 -14.02
N VAL A 267 11.60 15.67 -12.78
CA VAL A 267 12.27 14.80 -11.79
C VAL A 267 11.56 14.92 -10.45
N LEU A 268 10.98 13.81 -9.98
CA LEU A 268 10.31 13.75 -8.68
C LEU A 268 11.27 13.16 -7.64
N ASN A 269 11.58 13.99 -6.64
CA ASN A 269 12.49 13.67 -5.55
C ASN A 269 11.73 13.55 -4.22
N ARG A 270 11.99 12.49 -3.46
CA ARG A 270 11.57 12.42 -2.05
C ARG A 270 12.59 13.21 -1.22
N THR A 271 12.12 14.16 -0.41
CA THR A 271 12.99 15.09 0.30
C THR A 271 13.71 14.46 1.49
N ALA A 272 13.05 13.51 2.17
CA ALA A 272 13.52 12.89 3.42
C ALA A 272 14.88 12.17 3.28
N ASP A 273 15.18 11.64 2.09
CA ASP A 273 16.45 10.97 1.75
C ASP A 273 17.08 11.49 0.44
N GLN A 274 16.61 12.64 -0.07
CA GLN A 274 17.04 13.27 -1.33
C GLN A 274 17.07 12.30 -2.54
N ARG A 275 16.17 11.32 -2.56
CA ARG A 275 16.15 10.27 -3.57
C ARG A 275 15.21 10.60 -4.72
N THR A 276 15.72 10.57 -5.95
CA THR A 276 14.88 10.51 -7.15
C THR A 276 14.08 9.20 -7.17
N ILE A 277 12.75 9.31 -7.21
CA ILE A 277 11.84 8.17 -7.26
C ILE A 277 11.17 8.00 -8.63
N TRP A 278 11.17 9.04 -9.46
CA TRP A 278 10.69 9.02 -10.84
C TRP A 278 11.31 10.18 -11.63
N SER A 279 11.53 9.98 -12.92
CA SER A 279 11.90 11.03 -13.86
C SER A 279 11.41 10.68 -15.26
N GLN A 280 11.08 11.70 -16.06
CA GLN A 280 10.71 11.54 -17.46
C GLN A 280 11.14 12.75 -18.28
N GLN A 281 11.58 12.51 -19.51
CA GLN A 281 11.86 13.53 -20.52
C GLN A 281 10.77 13.54 -21.59
N PHE A 282 10.46 14.73 -22.10
CA PHE A 282 9.50 14.97 -23.17
C PHE A 282 10.18 15.82 -24.24
N HIS A 283 9.98 15.47 -25.51
CA HIS A 283 10.41 16.26 -26.66
C HIS A 283 9.17 16.91 -27.26
N LEU A 284 9.11 18.24 -27.28
CA LEU A 284 7.93 18.99 -27.74
C LEU A 284 8.24 19.79 -29.00
N ALA A 285 7.34 19.72 -29.97
CA ALA A 285 7.30 20.61 -31.12
C ALA A 285 6.87 22.03 -30.72
N GLU A 286 7.21 23.03 -31.55
CA GLU A 286 6.84 24.43 -31.28
C GLU A 286 5.32 24.62 -31.15
N SER A 287 4.53 23.89 -31.95
CA SER A 287 3.05 23.91 -31.90
C SER A 287 2.43 23.40 -30.59
N GLU A 288 3.20 22.68 -29.77
CA GLU A 288 2.75 22.18 -28.46
C GLU A 288 3.01 23.20 -27.34
N MET A 289 3.76 24.26 -27.63
CA MET A 289 4.10 25.34 -26.71
C MET A 289 3.26 26.60 -27.01
N PRO A 290 2.88 27.39 -25.98
CA PRO A 290 3.14 27.21 -24.55
C PRO A 290 2.08 26.33 -23.83
N GLY A 291 1.33 25.49 -24.57
CA GLY A 291 0.22 24.71 -24.01
C GLY A 291 0.64 23.52 -23.14
N PHE A 292 1.75 22.87 -23.49
CA PHE A 292 2.36 21.73 -22.79
C PHE A 292 1.44 20.52 -22.56
N ALA A 293 0.42 20.31 -23.41
CA ALA A 293 -0.53 19.20 -23.24
C ALA A 293 0.13 17.80 -23.23
N ALA A 294 1.30 17.65 -23.87
CA ALA A 294 2.11 16.43 -23.84
C ALA A 294 2.57 15.99 -22.42
N ILE A 295 2.57 16.88 -21.42
CA ILE A 295 2.96 16.55 -20.04
C ILE A 295 1.77 16.09 -19.17
N ASP A 296 0.53 16.16 -19.67
CA ASP A 296 -0.67 15.72 -18.95
C ASP A 296 -0.56 14.28 -18.39
N PRO A 297 0.05 13.31 -19.08
CA PRO A 297 0.28 11.96 -18.55
C PRO A 297 1.24 11.94 -17.36
N ALA A 298 2.27 12.80 -17.31
CA ALA A 298 3.15 12.89 -16.14
C ALA A 298 2.42 13.43 -14.91
N ILE A 299 1.54 14.42 -15.10
CA ILE A 299 0.70 14.96 -14.02
C ILE A 299 -0.17 13.83 -13.43
N ALA A 300 -0.82 13.03 -14.28
CA ALA A 300 -1.61 11.88 -13.87
C ALA A 300 -0.76 10.80 -13.18
N GLN A 301 0.39 10.43 -13.75
CA GLN A 301 1.30 9.43 -13.19
C GLN A 301 1.93 9.83 -11.87
N ILE A 302 2.13 11.12 -11.58
CA ILE A 302 2.69 11.58 -10.30
C ILE A 302 1.65 11.50 -9.18
N ALA A 303 0.46 12.09 -9.41
CA ALA A 303 -0.51 12.39 -8.35
C ALA A 303 -1.81 11.56 -8.38
N GLY A 304 -2.04 10.75 -9.40
CA GLY A 304 -3.24 9.92 -9.55
C GLY A 304 -3.35 8.78 -8.54
N ASP A 305 -4.51 8.11 -8.53
CA ASP A 305 -4.88 7.02 -7.62
C ASP A 305 -3.82 5.90 -7.53
N TYR A 306 -3.14 5.62 -8.64
CA TYR A 306 -2.10 4.60 -8.76
C TYR A 306 -0.71 5.19 -9.03
N GLY A 307 -0.56 6.50 -8.84
CA GLY A 307 0.63 7.27 -9.20
C GLY A 307 1.87 7.00 -8.34
N VAL A 308 2.99 7.61 -8.72
CA VAL A 308 4.30 7.44 -8.10
C VAL A 308 4.26 7.71 -6.60
N ILE A 309 3.60 8.79 -6.17
CA ILE A 309 3.53 9.20 -4.76
C ILE A 309 2.79 8.15 -3.90
N VAL A 310 1.66 7.63 -4.39
CA VAL A 310 0.89 6.56 -3.74
C VAL A 310 1.70 5.27 -3.68
N ARG A 311 2.35 4.91 -4.79
CA ARG A 311 3.19 3.71 -4.89
C ARG A 311 4.39 3.76 -3.94
N ASP A 312 5.05 4.92 -3.80
CA ASP A 312 6.18 5.09 -2.89
C ASP A 312 5.77 4.90 -1.43
N GLN A 313 4.64 5.48 -1.02
CA GLN A 313 4.09 5.29 0.33
C GLN A 313 3.79 3.80 0.60
N VAL A 314 3.10 3.14 -0.33
CA VAL A 314 2.73 1.72 -0.22
C VAL A 314 3.96 0.79 -0.24
N GLN A 315 5.01 1.14 -0.96
CA GLN A 315 6.26 0.36 -0.97
C GLN A 315 7.05 0.53 0.33
N ARG A 316 7.15 1.75 0.86
CA ARG A 316 7.81 2.01 2.16
C ARG A 316 7.04 1.43 3.35
N ARG A 317 5.71 1.42 3.28
CA ARG A 317 4.83 1.05 4.39
C ARG A 317 3.67 0.15 3.92
N PRO A 318 3.94 -1.12 3.56
CA PRO A 318 2.96 -2.00 2.93
C PRO A 318 1.78 -2.37 3.83
N ASP A 319 1.91 -2.24 5.15
CA ASP A 319 0.88 -2.58 6.14
C ASP A 319 0.41 -1.37 6.98
N ASP A 320 0.67 -0.14 6.53
CA ASP A 320 0.22 1.10 7.20
C ASP A 320 -1.21 1.46 6.77
N PHE A 321 -2.17 1.07 7.61
CA PHE A 321 -3.60 1.41 7.50
C PHE A 321 -4.00 2.52 8.47
N ALA A 322 -3.08 3.44 8.82
CA ALA A 322 -3.43 4.54 9.70
C ALA A 322 -4.50 5.47 9.06
N PRO A 323 -5.40 6.06 9.87
CA PRO A 323 -6.43 6.99 9.38
C PRO A 323 -5.83 8.16 8.59
N GLY A 324 -6.52 8.60 7.54
CA GLY A 324 -6.04 9.62 6.59
C GLY A 324 -5.35 9.02 5.37
N TYR A 325 -4.30 9.68 4.88
CA TYR A 325 -3.65 9.33 3.61
C TYR A 325 -3.14 7.88 3.50
N PRO A 326 -2.52 7.25 4.52
CA PRO A 326 -2.10 5.84 4.41
C PRO A 326 -3.27 4.90 4.11
N CYS A 327 -4.43 5.13 4.74
CA CYS A 327 -5.65 4.39 4.44
C CYS A 327 -6.13 4.56 2.98
N LEU A 328 -6.07 5.78 2.42
CA LEU A 328 -6.42 6.04 1.02
C LEU A 328 -5.45 5.35 0.05
N ALA A 329 -4.14 5.38 0.35
CA ALA A 329 -3.13 4.67 -0.42
C ALA A 329 -3.35 3.14 -0.39
N GLN A 330 -3.74 2.59 0.77
CA GLN A 330 -4.12 1.18 0.91
C GLN A 330 -5.45 0.85 0.22
N PHE A 331 -6.41 1.76 0.18
CA PHE A 331 -7.65 1.61 -0.59
C PHE A 331 -7.35 1.43 -2.09
N ASN A 332 -6.46 2.26 -2.65
CA ASN A 332 -6.05 2.11 -4.06
C ASN A 332 -5.22 0.84 -4.30
N ARG A 333 -4.30 0.45 -3.40
CA ARG A 333 -3.65 -0.88 -3.44
C ARG A 333 -4.66 -2.03 -3.39
N MET A 334 -5.70 -1.91 -2.56
CA MET A 334 -6.76 -2.90 -2.41
C MET A 334 -7.60 -3.02 -3.69
N ARG A 335 -7.89 -1.90 -4.38
CA ARG A 335 -8.54 -1.91 -5.70
C ARG A 335 -7.70 -2.64 -6.76
N GLN A 336 -6.38 -2.54 -6.71
CA GLN A 336 -5.48 -3.28 -7.60
C GLN A 336 -5.41 -4.78 -7.27
N MET A 337 -5.23 -5.12 -6.00
CA MET A 337 -4.96 -6.50 -5.56
C MET A 337 -6.22 -7.32 -5.25
N ARG A 338 -7.38 -6.66 -5.10
CA ARG A 338 -8.70 -7.22 -4.75
C ARG A 338 -8.71 -8.22 -3.58
N SER A 339 -7.83 -8.01 -2.60
CA SER A 339 -7.71 -8.89 -1.42
C SER A 339 -8.90 -8.74 -0.47
N PRO A 340 -9.64 -9.82 -0.12
CA PRO A 340 -10.71 -9.78 0.89
C PRO A 340 -10.23 -9.42 2.30
N GLN A 341 -8.96 -9.65 2.61
CA GLN A 341 -8.34 -9.17 3.85
C GLN A 341 -8.12 -7.66 3.78
N GLY A 342 -7.54 -7.18 2.67
CA GLY A 342 -7.33 -5.75 2.42
C GLY A 342 -8.62 -4.96 2.46
N ALA A 343 -9.71 -5.47 1.85
CA ALA A 343 -11.02 -4.83 1.88
C ALA A 343 -11.56 -4.61 3.32
N ARG A 344 -11.36 -5.58 4.23
CA ARG A 344 -11.76 -5.45 5.65
C ARG A 344 -10.89 -4.45 6.42
N GLN A 345 -9.57 -4.45 6.18
CA GLN A 345 -8.65 -3.47 6.80
C GLN A 345 -8.93 -2.05 6.31
N VAL A 346 -9.25 -1.89 5.03
CA VAL A 346 -9.60 -0.62 4.40
C VAL A 346 -10.95 -0.10 4.89
N ASP A 347 -11.98 -0.94 5.05
CA ASP A 347 -13.25 -0.51 5.65
C ASP A 347 -13.04 0.07 7.05
N ALA A 348 -12.27 -0.63 7.89
CA ALA A 348 -11.96 -0.21 9.25
C ALA A 348 -11.17 1.12 9.28
N CYS A 349 -10.15 1.29 8.44
CA CYS A 349 -9.37 2.54 8.43
C CYS A 349 -10.12 3.72 7.80
N LEU A 350 -11.02 3.48 6.83
CA LEU A 350 -11.85 4.53 6.25
C LEU A 350 -12.86 5.03 7.28
N ARG A 351 -13.51 4.13 8.02
CA ARG A 351 -14.38 4.51 9.15
C ARG A 351 -13.59 5.28 10.22
N ALA A 352 -12.43 4.78 10.64
CA ALA A 352 -11.55 5.47 11.59
C ALA A 352 -11.02 6.83 11.09
N THR A 353 -10.99 7.06 9.76
CA THR A 353 -10.70 8.37 9.15
C THR A 353 -11.90 9.30 9.29
N LEU A 354 -13.10 8.80 9.01
CA LEU A 354 -14.34 9.56 9.17
C LEU A 354 -14.68 9.86 10.64
N ASP A 355 -14.31 8.99 11.58
CA ASP A 355 -14.44 9.28 13.02
C ASP A 355 -13.61 10.51 13.45
N ARG A 356 -12.54 10.83 12.71
CA ARG A 356 -11.65 11.99 12.94
C ARG A 356 -12.00 13.19 12.08
N LYS A 357 -12.52 12.97 10.87
CA LYS A 357 -12.87 13.99 9.88
C LYS A 357 -14.15 13.55 9.14
N ALA A 358 -15.28 13.67 9.83
CA ALA A 358 -16.59 13.11 9.40
C ALA A 358 -17.08 13.61 8.03
N ASN A 359 -16.55 14.74 7.58
CA ASN A 359 -16.96 15.44 6.37
C ASN A 359 -15.87 15.40 5.27
N ASP A 360 -14.93 14.45 5.34
CA ASP A 360 -13.92 14.27 4.28
C ASP A 360 -14.56 13.67 3.01
N PRO A 361 -14.67 14.42 1.89
CA PRO A 361 -15.35 13.94 0.70
C PRO A 361 -14.59 12.79 0.00
N VAL A 362 -13.28 12.70 0.19
CA VAL A 362 -12.40 11.69 -0.43
C VAL A 362 -12.60 10.35 0.28
N ALA A 363 -12.54 10.36 1.62
CA ALA A 363 -12.81 9.16 2.42
C ALA A 363 -14.28 8.69 2.30
N LEU A 364 -15.24 9.61 2.19
CA LEU A 364 -16.65 9.28 1.92
C LEU A 364 -16.85 8.64 0.53
N ASN A 365 -16.21 9.19 -0.52
CA ASN A 365 -16.21 8.61 -1.87
C ASN A 365 -15.58 7.19 -1.88
N ALA A 366 -14.43 7.02 -1.22
CA ALA A 366 -13.75 5.73 -1.12
C ALA A 366 -14.61 4.68 -0.39
N LEU A 367 -15.20 5.03 0.76
CA LEU A 367 -16.07 4.11 1.50
C LEU A 367 -17.35 3.80 0.72
N SER A 368 -17.93 4.77 0.01
CA SER A 368 -19.07 4.55 -0.89
C SER A 368 -18.76 3.50 -1.98
N LEU A 369 -17.60 3.58 -2.65
CA LEU A 369 -17.18 2.58 -3.64
C LEU A 369 -17.00 1.18 -3.02
N LEU A 370 -16.47 1.10 -1.80
CA LEU A 370 -16.31 -0.17 -1.09
C LEU A 370 -17.68 -0.78 -0.74
N ARG A 371 -18.62 0.01 -0.22
CA ARG A 371 -19.98 -0.46 0.09
C ARG A 371 -20.76 -0.89 -1.16
N PHE A 372 -20.56 -0.24 -2.31
CA PHE A 372 -21.11 -0.70 -3.59
C PHE A 372 -20.51 -2.04 -4.07
N SER A 373 -19.24 -2.30 -3.76
CA SER A 373 -18.60 -3.59 -4.07
C SER A 373 -19.22 -4.72 -3.24
N ASP A 374 -19.50 -4.45 -1.95
CA ASP A 374 -20.23 -5.36 -1.06
C ASP A 374 -21.68 -5.62 -1.51
N TRP A 375 -22.38 -4.61 -2.02
CA TRP A 375 -23.69 -4.78 -2.65
C TRP A 375 -23.62 -5.69 -3.87
N GLN A 376 -22.65 -5.49 -4.76
CA GLN A 376 -22.55 -6.25 -6.01
C GLN A 376 -22.40 -7.75 -5.76
N ALA A 377 -21.60 -8.14 -4.76
CA ALA A 377 -21.39 -9.54 -4.37
C ALA A 377 -22.59 -10.18 -3.64
N ARG A 378 -23.57 -9.39 -3.18
CA ARG A 378 -24.77 -9.83 -2.45
C ARG A 378 -26.04 -9.28 -3.09
N ARG A 379 -26.05 -9.13 -4.42
CA ARG A 379 -27.20 -8.63 -5.15
C ARG A 379 -28.41 -9.52 -4.85
N ASP A 380 -29.59 -8.89 -4.76
CA ASP A 380 -30.87 -9.51 -4.47
C ASP A 380 -31.03 -10.13 -3.05
N THR A 381 -30.09 -9.89 -2.12
CA THR A 381 -30.27 -10.19 -0.68
C THR A 381 -30.61 -8.94 0.16
N PRO A 382 -31.23 -9.09 1.36
CA PRO A 382 -31.46 -7.97 2.28
C PRO A 382 -30.17 -7.25 2.71
N GLU A 383 -29.06 -7.96 2.83
CA GLU A 383 -27.73 -7.41 3.15
C GLU A 383 -27.20 -6.57 1.98
N GLY A 384 -27.41 -7.03 0.74
CA GLY A 384 -27.12 -6.25 -0.45
C GLY A 384 -27.92 -4.95 -0.51
N ALA A 385 -29.22 -5.00 -0.21
CA ALA A 385 -30.07 -3.81 -0.15
C ALA A 385 -29.59 -2.79 0.91
N LYS A 386 -29.18 -3.27 2.10
CA LYS A 386 -28.55 -2.42 3.14
C LYS A 386 -27.23 -1.81 2.68
N ALA A 387 -26.34 -2.60 2.08
CA ALA A 387 -25.05 -2.11 1.57
C ALA A 387 -25.23 -1.06 0.46
N PHE A 388 -26.22 -1.23 -0.42
CA PHE A 388 -26.57 -0.26 -1.45
C PHE A 388 -27.10 1.07 -0.87
N ALA A 389 -27.96 1.00 0.15
CA ALA A 389 -28.46 2.18 0.84
C ALA A 389 -27.33 2.94 1.55
N GLU A 390 -26.45 2.23 2.28
CA GLU A 390 -25.26 2.82 2.92
C GLU A 390 -24.34 3.48 1.87
N ALA A 391 -24.05 2.80 0.76
CA ALA A 391 -23.21 3.32 -0.31
C ALA A 391 -23.75 4.61 -0.93
N ARG A 392 -25.07 4.70 -1.15
CA ARG A 392 -25.74 5.91 -1.64
C ARG A 392 -25.73 7.05 -0.61
N ALA A 393 -25.97 6.76 0.67
CA ALA A 393 -25.91 7.77 1.73
C ALA A 393 -24.49 8.36 1.89
N LEU A 394 -23.45 7.52 1.78
CA LEU A 394 -22.06 7.96 1.79
C LEU A 394 -21.71 8.82 0.57
N ALA A 395 -22.18 8.45 -0.63
CA ALA A 395 -21.99 9.26 -1.84
C ALA A 395 -22.66 10.63 -1.74
N PHE A 396 -23.88 10.68 -1.19
CA PHE A 396 -24.60 11.93 -0.96
C PHE A 396 -23.83 12.84 0.01
N ARG A 397 -23.37 12.31 1.16
CA ARG A 397 -22.52 13.05 2.09
C ARG A 397 -21.21 13.53 1.46
N ALA A 398 -20.58 12.72 0.59
CA ALA A 398 -19.36 13.11 -0.13
C ALA A 398 -19.60 14.35 -1.02
N TYR A 399 -20.77 14.42 -1.66
CA TYR A 399 -21.19 15.55 -2.46
C TYR A 399 -21.59 16.77 -1.61
N GLU A 400 -22.37 16.60 -0.54
CA GLU A 400 -22.73 17.72 0.36
C GLU A 400 -21.49 18.42 0.93
N ASN A 401 -20.44 17.66 1.26
CA ASN A 401 -19.19 18.18 1.81
C ASN A 401 -18.10 18.41 0.73
N GLY A 402 -18.44 18.26 -0.55
CA GLY A 402 -17.47 18.21 -1.65
C GLY A 402 -18.04 18.54 -3.03
N ALA A 403 -19.11 19.34 -3.13
CA ALA A 403 -19.78 19.63 -4.40
C ALA A 403 -18.87 20.34 -5.41
N GLY A 404 -17.84 21.04 -4.93
CA GLY A 404 -16.78 21.65 -5.74
C GLY A 404 -15.54 20.77 -5.99
N THR A 405 -15.53 19.50 -5.57
CA THR A 405 -14.40 18.57 -5.77
C THR A 405 -14.75 17.44 -6.73
N ALA A 406 -13.73 16.88 -7.39
CA ALA A 406 -13.91 15.74 -8.29
C ALA A 406 -14.44 14.51 -7.52
N ALA A 407 -13.90 14.22 -6.33
CA ALA A 407 -14.37 13.12 -5.48
C ALA A 407 -15.87 13.22 -5.12
N GLY A 408 -16.36 14.39 -4.69
CA GLY A 408 -17.76 14.56 -4.29
C GLY A 408 -18.74 14.41 -5.46
N GLN A 409 -18.44 15.09 -6.58
CA GLN A 409 -19.19 14.95 -7.84
C GLN A 409 -19.20 13.50 -8.34
N PHE A 410 -18.04 12.83 -8.36
CA PHE A 410 -17.92 11.49 -8.92
C PHE A 410 -18.56 10.40 -8.02
N ALA A 411 -18.54 10.57 -6.70
CA ALA A 411 -19.28 9.71 -5.79
C ALA A 411 -20.78 9.71 -6.11
N MET A 412 -21.37 10.90 -6.31
CA MET A 412 -22.78 11.02 -6.71
C MET A 412 -23.05 10.56 -8.15
N ALA A 413 -22.11 10.76 -9.08
CA ALA A 413 -22.21 10.20 -10.43
C ALA A 413 -22.35 8.67 -10.38
N ARG A 414 -21.43 8.00 -9.67
CA ARG A 414 -21.43 6.54 -9.47
C ARG A 414 -22.72 6.04 -8.80
N ALA A 415 -23.17 6.72 -7.75
CA ALA A 415 -24.41 6.37 -7.05
C ALA A 415 -25.65 6.46 -7.95
N ASN A 416 -25.70 7.46 -8.84
CA ASN A 416 -26.76 7.57 -9.84
C ASN A 416 -26.68 6.46 -10.89
N PHE A 417 -25.49 6.13 -11.44
CA PHE A 417 -25.34 5.05 -12.41
C PHE A 417 -25.73 3.67 -11.85
N TYR A 418 -25.31 3.35 -10.63
CA TYR A 418 -25.72 2.10 -9.97
C TYR A 418 -27.20 2.10 -9.57
N GLY A 419 -27.78 3.28 -9.32
CA GLY A 419 -29.22 3.50 -9.22
C GLY A 419 -29.98 3.56 -10.56
N ARG A 420 -29.32 3.29 -11.71
CA ARG A 420 -29.87 3.36 -13.07
C ARG A 420 -30.37 4.75 -13.52
N ASN A 421 -30.00 5.82 -12.81
CA ASN A 421 -30.28 7.19 -13.20
C ASN A 421 -29.17 7.73 -14.13
N CYS A 422 -29.28 7.45 -15.42
CA CYS A 422 -28.32 7.96 -16.42
C CYS A 422 -28.25 9.49 -16.43
N ALA A 423 -29.38 10.20 -16.40
CA ALA A 423 -29.39 11.67 -16.47
C ALA A 423 -28.63 12.32 -15.30
N GLY A 424 -28.93 11.92 -14.06
CA GLY A 424 -28.22 12.41 -12.87
C GLY A 424 -26.76 11.98 -12.84
N GLY A 425 -26.45 10.76 -13.28
CA GLY A 425 -25.08 10.25 -13.36
C GLY A 425 -24.22 11.04 -14.36
N LEU A 426 -24.75 11.32 -15.55
CA LEU A 426 -24.09 12.09 -16.59
C LEU A 426 -23.85 13.55 -16.16
N ALA A 427 -24.83 14.18 -15.52
CA ALA A 427 -24.70 15.56 -15.03
C ALA A 427 -23.56 15.70 -14.00
N MET A 428 -23.54 14.85 -12.97
CA MET A 428 -22.51 14.86 -11.93
C MET A 428 -21.14 14.42 -12.46
N GLY A 429 -21.11 13.40 -13.32
CA GLY A 429 -19.88 12.88 -13.91
C GLY A 429 -19.19 13.86 -14.87
N ASN A 430 -19.97 14.55 -15.72
CA ASN A 430 -19.46 15.66 -16.53
C ASN A 430 -18.96 16.83 -15.63
N GLY A 431 -19.55 17.01 -14.44
CA GLY A 431 -19.06 17.93 -13.41
C GLY A 431 -17.67 17.56 -12.90
N ALA A 432 -17.50 16.30 -12.46
CA ALA A 432 -16.22 15.78 -12.00
C ALA A 432 -15.10 15.92 -13.06
N LEU A 433 -15.39 15.58 -14.33
CA LEU A 433 -14.41 15.71 -15.42
C LEU A 433 -13.90 17.15 -15.64
N ARG A 434 -14.73 18.17 -15.41
CA ARG A 434 -14.29 19.58 -15.48
C ARG A 434 -13.41 19.98 -14.30
N LEU A 435 -13.61 19.36 -13.14
CA LEU A 435 -12.83 19.63 -11.93
C LEU A 435 -11.45 18.97 -12.00
N ASN A 436 -11.37 17.72 -12.44
CA ASN A 436 -10.10 17.06 -12.75
C ASN A 436 -10.10 16.33 -14.10
N PRO A 437 -9.65 16.98 -15.19
CA PRO A 437 -9.53 16.36 -16.51
C PRO A 437 -8.25 15.50 -16.67
N TYR A 438 -7.39 15.44 -15.64
CA TYR A 438 -6.13 14.68 -15.63
C TYR A 438 -6.29 13.31 -14.92
N ASP A 439 -7.42 13.06 -14.26
CA ASP A 439 -7.69 11.78 -13.60
C ASP A 439 -8.06 10.70 -14.63
N ALA A 440 -7.16 9.72 -14.79
CA ALA A 440 -7.30 8.59 -15.69
C ALA A 440 -8.41 7.62 -15.26
N ASP A 441 -8.59 7.39 -13.95
CA ASP A 441 -9.58 6.43 -13.42
C ASP A 441 -10.99 7.03 -13.54
N LEU A 442 -11.14 8.31 -13.17
CA LEU A 442 -12.35 9.10 -13.43
C LEU A 442 -12.73 9.09 -14.92
N SER A 443 -11.78 9.39 -15.81
CA SER A 443 -12.00 9.38 -17.26
C SER A 443 -12.49 8.01 -17.74
N GLY A 444 -11.80 6.93 -17.33
CA GLY A 444 -12.11 5.57 -17.76
C GLY A 444 -13.46 5.06 -17.27
N PHE A 445 -13.78 5.24 -15.99
CA PHE A 445 -15.08 4.85 -15.46
C PHE A 445 -16.21 5.72 -15.99
N MET A 446 -15.99 7.02 -16.21
CA MET A 446 -16.98 7.87 -16.85
C MET A 446 -17.24 7.45 -18.31
N GLY A 447 -16.20 7.04 -19.04
CA GLY A 447 -16.33 6.44 -20.36
C GLY A 447 -17.21 5.17 -20.34
N LEU A 448 -16.96 4.24 -19.42
CA LEU A 448 -17.78 3.05 -19.21
C LEU A 448 -19.25 3.41 -18.92
N PHE A 449 -19.49 4.37 -18.03
CA PHE A 449 -20.85 4.80 -17.69
C PHE A 449 -21.58 5.46 -18.87
N LYS A 450 -20.87 6.26 -19.69
CA LYS A 450 -21.41 6.79 -20.95
C LYS A 450 -21.84 5.69 -21.92
N LEU A 451 -21.00 4.68 -22.15
CA LEU A 451 -21.35 3.52 -22.99
C LEU A 451 -22.59 2.77 -22.48
N ALA A 452 -22.70 2.62 -21.15
CA ALA A 452 -23.83 1.95 -20.51
C ALA A 452 -25.15 2.75 -20.63
N CYS A 453 -25.06 4.07 -20.78
CA CYS A 453 -26.17 4.99 -21.00
C CYS A 453 -26.36 5.39 -22.47
N GLY A 454 -25.74 4.67 -23.42
CA GLY A 454 -25.92 4.87 -24.87
C GLY A 454 -25.07 5.97 -25.52
N GLN A 455 -24.26 6.70 -24.75
CA GLN A 455 -23.32 7.70 -25.27
C GLN A 455 -22.04 7.01 -25.78
N SER A 456 -22.15 6.30 -26.90
CA SER A 456 -21.11 5.40 -27.41
C SER A 456 -19.81 6.11 -27.81
N GLU A 457 -19.91 7.23 -28.54
CA GLU A 457 -18.76 7.98 -29.06
C GLU A 457 -17.97 8.66 -27.93
N GLU A 458 -18.62 9.53 -27.15
CA GLU A 458 -18.03 10.17 -25.96
C GLU A 458 -17.46 9.14 -24.98
N GLY A 459 -18.15 7.99 -24.81
CA GLY A 459 -17.68 6.91 -23.95
C GLY A 459 -16.38 6.27 -24.44
N GLY A 460 -16.26 6.03 -25.75
CA GLY A 460 -15.03 5.54 -26.37
C GLY A 460 -13.86 6.52 -26.25
N LEU A 461 -14.11 7.81 -26.47
CA LEU A 461 -13.09 8.87 -26.34
C LEU A 461 -12.55 8.99 -24.90
N LEU A 462 -13.43 8.93 -23.90
CA LEU A 462 -13.02 8.95 -22.49
C LEU A 462 -12.25 7.70 -22.06
N LEU A 463 -12.61 6.53 -22.59
CA LEU A 463 -11.86 5.29 -22.38
C LEU A 463 -10.46 5.34 -23.02
N GLN A 464 -10.31 5.91 -24.22
CA GLN A 464 -9.00 6.14 -24.82
C GLN A 464 -8.17 7.12 -23.98
N ARG A 465 -8.76 8.28 -23.62
CA ARG A 465 -8.12 9.29 -22.75
C ARG A 465 -7.62 8.72 -21.42
N SER A 466 -8.35 7.78 -20.82
CA SER A 466 -7.93 7.06 -19.60
C SER A 466 -6.56 6.40 -19.77
N LEU A 467 -6.36 5.69 -20.87
CA LEU A 467 -5.11 4.98 -21.17
C LEU A 467 -4.00 5.93 -21.61
N ASP A 468 -4.35 7.02 -22.29
CA ASP A 468 -3.40 8.05 -22.73
C ASP A 468 -2.84 8.84 -21.52
N LEU A 469 -3.65 9.05 -20.48
CA LEU A 469 -3.25 9.70 -19.21
C LEU A 469 -2.41 8.77 -18.32
N ASP A 470 -2.90 7.57 -18.00
CA ASP A 470 -2.12 6.57 -17.25
C ASP A 470 -2.48 5.13 -17.64
N SER A 471 -1.56 4.46 -18.33
CA SER A 471 -1.65 3.05 -18.68
C SER A 471 -1.01 2.10 -17.65
N SER A 472 -0.59 2.60 -16.47
CA SER A 472 0.03 1.79 -15.42
C SER A 472 -0.93 0.80 -14.76
N TYR A 473 -2.20 1.20 -14.58
CA TYR A 473 -3.25 0.33 -14.06
C TYR A 473 -4.61 0.63 -14.70
N PRO A 474 -4.80 0.34 -16.00
CA PRO A 474 -5.96 0.83 -16.74
C PRO A 474 -7.19 -0.11 -16.62
N GLY A 475 -7.04 -1.22 -15.89
CA GLY A 475 -8.12 -2.06 -15.33
C GLY A 475 -9.34 -2.31 -16.23
N VAL A 476 -10.53 -2.11 -15.65
CA VAL A 476 -11.81 -2.27 -16.35
C VAL A 476 -11.96 -1.28 -17.53
N PRO A 477 -11.52 -0.01 -17.46
CA PRO A 477 -11.48 0.88 -18.62
C PRO A 477 -10.77 0.28 -19.86
N ALA A 478 -9.54 -0.21 -19.73
CA ALA A 478 -8.81 -0.83 -20.85
C ALA A 478 -9.56 -2.00 -21.48
N VAL A 479 -10.07 -2.88 -20.63
CA VAL A 479 -10.83 -4.06 -21.06
C VAL A 479 -12.13 -3.66 -21.76
N THR A 480 -12.78 -2.57 -21.32
CA THR A 480 -13.96 -2.00 -21.96
C THR A 480 -13.62 -1.39 -23.32
N LEU A 481 -12.50 -0.67 -23.45
CA LEU A 481 -12.04 -0.13 -24.73
C LEU A 481 -11.70 -1.23 -25.74
N ALA A 482 -11.02 -2.30 -25.28
CA ALA A 482 -10.75 -3.47 -26.10
C ALA A 482 -12.04 -4.14 -26.59
N PHE A 483 -13.09 -4.20 -25.76
CA PHE A 483 -14.40 -4.68 -26.21
C PHE A 483 -15.02 -3.77 -27.27
N VAL A 484 -14.99 -2.44 -27.09
CA VAL A 484 -15.49 -1.48 -28.10
C VAL A 484 -14.77 -1.64 -29.44
N ARG A 485 -13.44 -1.73 -29.44
CA ARG A 485 -12.65 -1.98 -30.65
C ARG A 485 -13.00 -3.32 -31.30
N SER A 486 -13.11 -4.39 -30.51
CA SER A 486 -13.54 -5.71 -31.00
C SER A 486 -14.94 -5.69 -31.62
N GLN A 487 -15.89 -4.95 -31.06
CA GLN A 487 -17.22 -4.75 -31.64
C GLN A 487 -17.18 -3.97 -32.96
N ALA A 488 -16.21 -3.06 -33.13
CA ALA A 488 -15.97 -2.32 -34.37
C ALA A 488 -15.14 -3.10 -35.41
N GLY A 489 -14.77 -4.35 -35.14
CA GLY A 489 -13.96 -5.20 -36.02
C GLY A 489 -12.45 -5.13 -35.78
N ASP A 490 -11.95 -4.15 -35.02
CA ASP A 490 -10.54 -3.97 -34.66
C ASP A 490 -10.09 -5.00 -33.59
N GLN A 491 -9.87 -6.25 -34.01
CA GLN A 491 -9.39 -7.31 -33.12
C GLN A 491 -7.90 -7.14 -32.77
N GLU A 492 -7.10 -6.58 -33.67
CA GLU A 492 -5.67 -6.36 -33.46
C GLU A 492 -5.43 -5.30 -32.38
N GLY A 493 -6.05 -4.12 -32.50
CA GLY A 493 -6.01 -3.07 -31.49
C GLY A 493 -6.66 -3.49 -30.17
N ALA A 494 -7.72 -4.30 -30.21
CA ALA A 494 -8.29 -4.90 -29.01
C ALA A 494 -7.26 -5.82 -28.29
N MET A 495 -6.57 -6.70 -29.01
CA MET A 495 -5.51 -7.53 -28.41
C MET A 495 -4.29 -6.71 -27.96
N ALA A 496 -3.90 -5.66 -28.68
CA ALA A 496 -2.79 -4.78 -28.30
C ALA A 496 -3.05 -4.11 -26.94
N ILE A 497 -4.29 -3.70 -26.66
CA ILE A 497 -4.69 -3.20 -25.34
C ILE A 497 -4.63 -4.32 -24.29
N LEU A 498 -5.24 -5.48 -24.56
CA LEU A 498 -5.29 -6.60 -23.61
C LEU A 498 -3.91 -7.20 -23.28
N ALA A 499 -2.95 -7.10 -24.20
CA ALA A 499 -1.58 -7.55 -23.98
C ALA A 499 -0.87 -6.71 -22.88
N ARG A 500 -1.12 -5.40 -22.87
CA ARG A 500 -0.51 -4.40 -21.96
C ARG A 500 -1.12 -4.37 -20.57
N VAL A 501 -2.31 -4.91 -20.36
CA VAL A 501 -2.95 -5.02 -19.02
C VAL A 501 -2.01 -5.74 -18.04
N PRO A 502 -1.68 -5.20 -16.86
CA PRO A 502 -0.74 -5.82 -15.93
C PRO A 502 -1.30 -7.05 -15.21
N SER A 503 -0.43 -7.82 -14.57
CA SER A 503 -0.82 -8.78 -13.51
C SER A 503 -0.98 -7.99 -12.19
N PRO A 504 -2.01 -8.25 -11.35
CA PRO A 504 -2.95 -9.37 -11.39
C PRO A 504 -4.20 -9.15 -12.25
N SER A 505 -4.38 -7.99 -12.90
CA SER A 505 -5.62 -7.65 -13.63
C SER A 505 -5.98 -8.63 -14.76
N LYS A 506 -5.00 -9.39 -15.29
CA LYS A 506 -5.24 -10.53 -16.22
C LYS A 506 -6.08 -11.68 -15.63
N LEU A 507 -6.34 -11.67 -14.32
CA LEU A 507 -7.21 -12.64 -13.62
C LEU A 507 -8.62 -12.09 -13.38
N GLU A 508 -8.91 -10.84 -13.72
CA GLU A 508 -10.24 -10.25 -13.52
C GLU A 508 -11.27 -10.85 -14.48
N PRO A 509 -12.53 -11.03 -14.04
CA PRO A 509 -13.56 -11.68 -14.86
C PRO A 509 -13.89 -10.88 -16.12
N GLN A 510 -13.80 -9.55 -16.08
CA GLN A 510 -13.92 -8.69 -17.26
C GLN A 510 -12.82 -9.01 -18.28
N TYR A 511 -11.55 -9.13 -17.84
CA TYR A 511 -10.43 -9.42 -18.72
C TYR A 511 -10.57 -10.80 -19.38
N LEU A 512 -10.89 -11.82 -18.57
CA LEU A 512 -11.10 -13.19 -19.06
C LEU A 512 -12.21 -13.25 -20.11
N LEU A 513 -13.32 -12.56 -19.88
CA LEU A 513 -14.42 -12.44 -20.82
C LEU A 513 -13.96 -11.83 -22.15
N ILE A 514 -13.46 -10.59 -22.13
CA ILE A 514 -13.17 -9.85 -23.37
C ILE A 514 -12.03 -10.51 -24.14
N ARG A 515 -10.98 -10.99 -23.47
CA ARG A 515 -9.92 -11.77 -24.14
C ARG A 515 -10.47 -13.02 -24.83
N SER A 516 -11.47 -13.68 -24.24
CA SER A 516 -12.10 -14.85 -24.87
C SER A 516 -12.88 -14.47 -26.13
N ILE A 517 -13.66 -13.37 -26.09
CA ILE A 517 -14.39 -12.84 -27.26
C ILE A 517 -13.41 -12.48 -28.38
N VAL A 518 -12.35 -11.73 -28.09
CA VAL A 518 -11.39 -11.28 -29.11
C VAL A 518 -10.64 -12.47 -29.73
N LEU A 519 -10.18 -13.43 -28.93
CA LEU A 519 -9.53 -14.65 -29.45
C LEU A 519 -10.45 -15.46 -30.36
N ALA A 520 -11.71 -15.65 -29.98
CA ALA A 520 -12.66 -16.38 -30.80
C ALA A 520 -12.90 -15.67 -32.15
N ARG A 521 -12.98 -14.33 -32.16
CA ARG A 521 -13.08 -13.51 -33.37
C ARG A 521 -11.81 -13.50 -34.23
N GLN A 522 -10.65 -13.80 -33.65
CA GLN A 522 -9.40 -14.08 -34.37
C GLN A 522 -9.29 -15.54 -34.87
N GLY A 523 -10.31 -16.39 -34.62
CA GLY A 523 -10.30 -17.81 -34.98
C GLY A 523 -9.68 -18.74 -33.93
N HIS A 524 -9.13 -18.20 -32.83
CA HIS A 524 -8.47 -18.95 -31.76
C HIS A 524 -9.49 -19.54 -30.75
N LEU A 525 -10.53 -20.20 -31.27
CA LEU A 525 -11.65 -20.71 -30.48
C LEU A 525 -11.27 -21.69 -29.33
N PRO A 526 -10.26 -22.60 -29.47
CA PRO A 526 -9.81 -23.44 -28.36
C PRO A 526 -9.29 -22.63 -27.17
N GLU A 527 -8.53 -21.55 -27.41
CA GLU A 527 -8.02 -20.67 -26.36
C GLU A 527 -9.13 -19.84 -25.72
N ALA A 528 -10.06 -19.33 -26.52
CA ALA A 528 -11.25 -18.64 -26.03
C ALA A 528 -12.07 -19.51 -25.06
N ARG A 529 -12.22 -20.80 -25.38
CA ARG A 529 -12.87 -21.80 -24.49
C ARG A 529 -12.06 -22.14 -23.24
N VAL A 530 -10.74 -21.93 -23.21
CA VAL A 530 -9.95 -21.97 -21.96
C VAL A 530 -10.26 -20.74 -21.09
N GLY A 531 -10.32 -19.56 -21.69
CA GLY A 531 -10.66 -18.31 -20.98
C GLY A 531 -12.08 -18.34 -20.37
N TRP A 532 -13.07 -18.81 -21.15
CA TRP A 532 -14.44 -18.97 -20.66
C TRP A 532 -14.56 -19.97 -19.51
N ARG A 533 -13.86 -21.13 -19.57
CA ARG A 533 -13.83 -22.08 -18.44
C ARG A 533 -13.27 -21.47 -17.17
N ARG A 534 -12.17 -20.72 -17.25
CA ARG A 534 -11.63 -19.98 -16.09
C ARG A 534 -12.62 -18.96 -15.52
N LEU A 535 -13.45 -18.34 -16.37
CA LEU A 535 -14.51 -17.43 -15.93
C LEU A 535 -15.64 -18.17 -15.21
N LEU A 536 -16.06 -19.34 -15.71
CA LEU A 536 -17.01 -20.23 -15.04
C LEU A 536 -16.49 -20.66 -13.65
N ASP A 537 -15.24 -21.11 -13.58
CA ASP A 537 -14.58 -21.49 -12.31
C ASP A 537 -14.56 -20.32 -11.31
N TYR A 538 -14.16 -19.12 -11.77
CA TYR A 538 -14.12 -17.90 -10.96
C TYR A 538 -15.51 -17.50 -10.42
N THR A 539 -16.53 -17.61 -11.27
CA THR A 539 -17.93 -17.27 -10.94
C THR A 539 -18.70 -18.41 -10.27
N LYS A 540 -18.08 -19.59 -10.07
CA LYS A 540 -18.67 -20.82 -9.54
C LYS A 540 -19.92 -21.28 -10.29
N GLN A 541 -19.94 -21.10 -11.61
CA GLN A 541 -21.07 -21.48 -12.47
C GLN A 541 -20.82 -22.83 -13.15
N PRO A 542 -21.87 -23.65 -13.40
CA PRO A 542 -21.72 -24.93 -14.08
C PRO A 542 -21.36 -24.75 -15.57
N ALA A 543 -20.87 -25.81 -16.21
CA ALA A 543 -20.31 -25.76 -17.56
C ALA A 543 -21.31 -25.40 -18.67
N ASP A 544 -22.60 -25.56 -18.40
CA ASP A 544 -23.77 -25.30 -19.24
C ASP A 544 -24.49 -23.98 -18.88
N ALA A 545 -23.95 -23.19 -17.93
CA ALA A 545 -24.54 -21.93 -17.52
C ALA A 545 -24.69 -20.95 -18.70
N ALA A 546 -25.90 -20.41 -18.88
CA ALA A 546 -26.18 -19.36 -19.84
C ALA A 546 -25.25 -18.15 -19.60
N PRO A 547 -24.70 -17.49 -20.65
CA PRO A 547 -23.76 -16.39 -20.48
C PRO A 547 -24.29 -15.28 -19.56
N GLU A 548 -25.57 -14.94 -19.63
CA GLU A 548 -26.23 -13.95 -18.76
C GLU A 548 -26.07 -14.30 -17.27
N THR A 549 -26.21 -15.57 -16.90
CA THR A 549 -26.08 -16.05 -15.52
C THR A 549 -24.65 -15.88 -15.00
N VAL A 550 -23.65 -16.12 -15.86
CA VAL A 550 -22.22 -15.92 -15.59
C VAL A 550 -21.89 -14.43 -15.45
N LEU A 551 -22.36 -13.61 -16.39
CA LEU A 551 -22.06 -12.18 -16.45
C LEU A 551 -22.72 -11.38 -15.31
N ARG A 552 -23.93 -11.77 -14.87
CA ARG A 552 -24.62 -11.13 -13.73
C ARG A 552 -23.80 -11.13 -12.44
N GLN A 553 -22.86 -12.06 -12.27
CA GLN A 553 -22.01 -12.16 -11.06
C GLN A 553 -21.03 -10.98 -10.92
N PHE A 554 -20.65 -10.30 -12.01
CA PHE A 554 -19.63 -9.24 -12.00
C PHE A 554 -19.94 -8.02 -12.88
N MET A 555 -21.05 -8.03 -13.61
CA MET A 555 -21.59 -6.87 -14.32
C MET A 555 -22.81 -6.27 -13.60
N ILE A 556 -23.13 -5.01 -13.88
CA ILE A 556 -24.16 -4.24 -13.16
C ILE A 556 -25.36 -3.91 -14.05
N THR A 557 -25.12 -3.37 -15.24
CA THR A 557 -26.18 -2.87 -16.13
C THR A 557 -26.75 -4.00 -17.00
N PRO A 558 -28.08 -4.28 -16.98
CA PRO A 558 -28.69 -5.32 -17.80
C PRO A 558 -28.36 -5.20 -19.29
N ALA A 559 -28.47 -4.00 -19.87
CA ALA A 559 -28.12 -3.77 -21.29
C ALA A 559 -26.66 -4.09 -21.65
N VAL A 560 -25.73 -4.02 -20.69
CA VAL A 560 -24.32 -4.41 -20.89
C VAL A 560 -24.16 -5.93 -20.80
N ILE A 561 -24.90 -6.58 -19.89
CA ILE A 561 -24.96 -8.04 -19.77
C ILE A 561 -25.49 -8.66 -21.07
N GLU A 562 -26.62 -8.19 -21.58
CA GLU A 562 -27.23 -8.72 -22.81
C GLU A 562 -26.29 -8.54 -24.03
N ARG A 563 -25.68 -7.36 -24.18
CA ARG A 563 -24.72 -7.08 -25.26
C ARG A 563 -23.48 -7.97 -25.20
N ALA A 564 -22.94 -8.21 -24.01
CA ALA A 564 -21.79 -9.09 -23.82
C ALA A 564 -22.16 -10.58 -23.98
N ALA A 565 -23.36 -11.00 -23.54
CA ALA A 565 -23.88 -12.35 -23.74
C ALA A 565 -24.10 -12.66 -25.23
N ALA A 566 -24.64 -11.70 -26.00
CA ALA A 566 -24.75 -11.79 -27.45
C ALA A 566 -23.37 -11.98 -28.09
N ALA A 567 -22.39 -11.12 -27.79
CA ALA A 567 -21.02 -11.25 -28.31
C ALA A 567 -20.35 -12.60 -27.97
N VAL A 568 -20.61 -13.17 -26.78
CA VAL A 568 -20.13 -14.52 -26.40
C VAL A 568 -20.78 -15.62 -27.26
N ARG A 569 -22.09 -15.52 -27.52
CA ARG A 569 -22.83 -16.48 -28.37
C ARG A 569 -22.39 -16.40 -29.83
N GLU A 570 -22.35 -15.19 -30.40
CA GLU A 570 -21.90 -14.91 -31.77
C GLU A 570 -20.48 -15.44 -32.03
N SER A 571 -19.62 -15.41 -31.01
CA SER A 571 -18.25 -15.90 -31.09
C SER A 571 -18.11 -17.43 -30.94
N GLY A 572 -19.21 -18.19 -30.82
CA GLY A 572 -19.20 -19.66 -30.73
C GLY A 572 -18.52 -20.24 -29.48
N ILE A 573 -18.33 -19.42 -28.45
CA ILE A 573 -17.58 -19.76 -27.24
C ILE A 573 -18.28 -20.85 -26.41
N PRO A 574 -19.58 -20.74 -26.06
CA PRO A 574 -20.31 -21.83 -25.44
C PRO A 574 -20.32 -23.07 -26.34
N SER A 575 -20.17 -24.26 -25.76
CA SER A 575 -20.32 -25.50 -26.53
C SER A 575 -21.79 -25.68 -26.91
N THR A 576 -22.09 -25.67 -28.21
CA THR A 576 -23.41 -26.08 -28.73
C THR A 576 -23.57 -27.58 -28.81
N ALA A 577 -22.48 -28.35 -28.69
CA ALA A 577 -22.54 -29.81 -28.65
C ALA A 577 -23.00 -30.28 -27.26
N PRO A 578 -24.03 -31.15 -27.17
CA PRO A 578 -24.30 -31.90 -25.94
C PRO A 578 -23.08 -32.77 -25.61
N ARG A 579 -22.79 -32.95 -24.31
CA ARG A 579 -21.78 -33.94 -23.91
C ARG A 579 -22.31 -35.34 -24.26
N PRO A 580 -21.49 -36.21 -24.87
CA PRO A 580 -21.82 -37.64 -24.98
C PRO A 580 -21.83 -38.31 -23.61
#